data_AF-A0A973TNL2-F1
#
_entry.id   AF-A0A973TNL2-F1
#
_cell.length_a   1.000
_cell.length_b   1.000
_cell.length_c   1.000
_cell.angle_alpha   90.00
_cell.angle_beta   90.00
_cell.angle_gamma   90.00
#
_symmetry.space_group_name_H-M   'P 1'
#
loop_
_entity.id
_entity.type
_entity.pdbx_description
1 polymer ?
#
loop_
_entity_poly.entity_id
_entity_poly.type
_entity_poly.pdbx_seq_one_letter_code
_entity_poly.pdbx_strand_id
1 'polypeptide(L)'
;MRDESRPPSLATDGSMRLQLQGNWTLVHAATMGEQLRLAPDGIDAVDASDIESLDSAGVLLLLRFARRRGLDLDSFHFRDDQQSLVAAIEDVADDRPPKKREYGVSAALARLGFAVHDNYKEILALIGFLGENLMKFGRMLAQPRRFRLTSTVYHMEQVGLDAVPLVFLLSYLVGAVIAFLGANILRDFGAEIYVVELVSVAFLREFAVLLTAIILAGRTA
;
A
#
# COMPACT_ATOMS: atom_id res chain seq x y z
N MET A 1 -1.25 -28.95 18.29
CA MET A 1 -2.61 -29.50 18.15
C MET A 1 -2.84 -29.65 16.66
N ARG A 2 -2.76 -30.87 16.13
CA ARG A 2 -2.97 -31.14 14.70
C ARG A 2 -4.48 -31.10 14.49
N ASP A 3 -4.94 -30.14 13.69
CA ASP A 3 -6.34 -30.04 13.30
C ASP A 3 -6.61 -31.18 12.30
N GLU A 4 -7.33 -32.22 12.73
CA GLU A 4 -7.88 -33.26 11.86
C GLU A 4 -9.09 -32.72 11.10
N SER A 5 -8.92 -31.57 10.46
CA SER A 5 -9.97 -30.93 9.67
C SER A 5 -10.17 -31.74 8.39
N ARG A 6 -11.38 -32.31 8.22
CA ARG A 6 -11.77 -33.07 7.03
C ARG A 6 -11.53 -32.22 5.76
N PRO A 7 -10.79 -32.74 4.76
CA PRO A 7 -10.47 -31.98 3.55
C PRO A 7 -11.75 -31.66 2.75
N PRO A 8 -11.76 -30.56 1.98
CA PRO A 8 -12.91 -30.18 1.18
C PRO A 8 -13.17 -31.25 0.12
N SER A 9 -14.42 -31.72 0.03
CA SER A 9 -14.84 -32.72 -0.93
C SER A 9 -16.17 -32.35 -1.55
N LEU A 10 -16.36 -32.77 -2.79
CA LEU A 10 -17.62 -32.63 -3.52
C LEU A 10 -18.35 -33.96 -3.58
N ALA A 11 -19.65 -33.92 -3.32
CA ALA A 11 -20.56 -35.01 -3.65
C ALA A 11 -21.62 -34.47 -4.62
N THR A 12 -22.01 -35.28 -5.59
CA THR A 12 -23.18 -35.01 -6.43
C THR A 12 -24.26 -35.99 -6.06
N ASP A 13 -25.38 -35.48 -5.56
CA ASP A 13 -26.61 -36.26 -5.52
C ASP A 13 -27.12 -36.38 -6.97
N GLY A 14 -27.78 -37.47 -7.33
CA GLY A 14 -28.14 -37.81 -8.72
C GLY A 14 -29.14 -36.85 -9.42
N SER A 15 -29.26 -35.62 -8.92
CA SER A 15 -30.23 -34.59 -9.24
C SER A 15 -29.57 -33.22 -9.51
N MET A 16 -28.58 -33.07 -10.40
CA MET A 16 -28.01 -31.76 -10.81
C MET A 16 -27.61 -30.81 -9.64
N ARG A 17 -27.37 -31.34 -8.44
CA ARG A 17 -27.06 -30.59 -7.21
C ARG A 17 -25.69 -30.97 -6.70
N LEU A 18 -24.89 -29.96 -6.39
CA LEU A 18 -23.54 -30.12 -5.87
C LEU A 18 -23.53 -29.93 -4.36
N GLN A 19 -23.17 -30.96 -3.60
CA GLN A 19 -22.97 -30.88 -2.15
C GLN A 19 -21.50 -30.61 -1.83
N LEU A 20 -21.25 -29.55 -1.08
CA LEU A 20 -19.94 -29.15 -0.57
C LEU A 20 -19.81 -29.64 0.87
N GLN A 21 -18.75 -30.40 1.15
CA GLN A 21 -18.50 -30.94 2.49
C GLN A 21 -17.08 -30.61 2.97
N GLY A 22 -16.89 -30.62 4.29
CA GLY A 22 -15.59 -30.48 4.94
C GLY A 22 -15.20 -29.02 5.17
N ASN A 23 -13.89 -28.76 5.23
CA ASN A 23 -13.35 -27.47 5.67
C ASN A 23 -12.93 -26.59 4.49
N TRP A 24 -13.68 -25.51 4.28
CA TRP A 24 -13.52 -24.54 3.20
C TRP A 24 -12.78 -23.29 3.70
N THR A 25 -11.57 -23.51 4.20
CA THR A 25 -10.65 -22.45 4.69
C THR A 25 -9.39 -22.30 3.83
N LEU A 26 -8.73 -21.15 3.88
CA LEU A 26 -7.54 -20.79 3.10
C LEU A 26 -6.44 -21.87 3.12
N VAL A 27 -6.31 -22.61 4.22
CA VAL A 27 -5.39 -23.75 4.38
C VAL A 27 -5.58 -24.80 3.27
N HIS A 28 -6.81 -25.02 2.81
CA HIS A 28 -7.18 -26.00 1.79
C HIS A 28 -7.48 -25.37 0.41
N ALA A 29 -7.10 -24.11 0.17
CA ALA A 29 -7.48 -23.37 -1.04
C ALA A 29 -7.09 -24.07 -2.36
N ALA A 30 -5.93 -24.74 -2.39
CA ALA A 30 -5.50 -25.51 -3.56
C ALA A 30 -6.42 -26.70 -3.84
N THR A 31 -6.78 -27.46 -2.80
CA THR A 31 -7.67 -28.62 -2.89
C THR A 31 -9.08 -28.21 -3.29
N MET A 32 -9.61 -27.11 -2.73
CA MET A 32 -10.91 -26.57 -3.15
C MET A 32 -10.90 -26.19 -4.64
N GLY A 33 -9.83 -25.54 -5.11
CA GLY A 33 -9.71 -25.13 -6.50
C GLY A 33 -9.71 -26.32 -7.47
N GLU A 34 -9.04 -27.41 -7.11
CA GLU A 34 -9.04 -28.65 -7.91
C GLU A 34 -10.39 -29.36 -7.86
N GLN A 35 -11.00 -29.48 -6.69
CA GLN A 35 -12.34 -30.08 -6.54
C GLN A 35 -13.37 -29.30 -7.38
N LEU A 36 -13.44 -27.98 -7.25
CA LEU A 36 -14.36 -27.14 -8.02
C LEU A 36 -14.13 -27.19 -9.54
N ARG A 37 -12.92 -27.54 -10.01
CA ARG A 37 -12.65 -27.76 -11.45
C ARG A 37 -13.21 -29.10 -11.93
N LEU A 38 -13.22 -30.11 -11.06
CA LEU A 38 -13.74 -31.44 -11.35
C LEU A 38 -15.27 -31.52 -11.20
N ALA A 39 -15.92 -30.45 -10.72
CA ALA A 39 -17.38 -30.38 -10.62
C ALA A 39 -18.03 -30.49 -12.01
N PRO A 40 -19.05 -31.36 -12.18
CA PRO A 40 -19.71 -31.58 -13.46
C PRO A 40 -20.43 -30.33 -14.00
N ASP A 41 -20.62 -30.30 -15.31
CA ASP A 41 -21.34 -29.22 -15.99
C ASP A 41 -22.86 -29.41 -15.87
N GLY A 42 -23.64 -28.32 -15.78
CA GLY A 42 -25.10 -28.37 -15.68
C GLY A 42 -25.63 -28.57 -14.26
N ILE A 43 -24.91 -28.07 -13.26
CA ILE A 43 -25.38 -27.98 -11.87
C ILE A 43 -26.29 -26.76 -11.75
N ASP A 44 -27.48 -26.94 -11.18
CA ASP A 44 -28.46 -25.86 -11.01
C ASP A 44 -28.53 -25.34 -9.56
N ALA A 45 -28.03 -26.10 -8.58
CA ALA A 45 -27.96 -25.65 -7.19
C ALA A 45 -26.74 -26.22 -6.46
N VAL A 46 -26.21 -25.43 -5.52
CA VAL A 46 -25.06 -25.80 -4.69
C VAL A 46 -25.48 -25.81 -3.22
N ASP A 47 -25.39 -26.97 -2.58
CA ASP A 47 -25.64 -27.11 -1.16
C ASP A 47 -24.31 -27.01 -0.39
N ALA A 48 -24.17 -25.94 0.38
CA ALA A 48 -23.00 -25.64 1.20
C ALA A 48 -23.27 -25.89 2.70
N SER A 49 -24.36 -26.58 3.05
CA SER A 49 -24.78 -26.79 4.44
C SER A 49 -23.86 -27.71 5.23
N ASP A 50 -23.16 -28.63 4.56
CA ASP A 50 -22.25 -29.60 5.17
C ASP A 50 -20.80 -29.08 5.28
N ILE A 51 -20.60 -27.78 5.08
CA ILE A 51 -19.33 -27.11 5.33
C ILE A 51 -19.15 -26.89 6.83
N GLU A 52 -18.14 -27.54 7.41
CA GLU A 52 -17.83 -27.45 8.84
C GLU A 52 -17.18 -26.11 9.21
N SER A 53 -16.33 -25.58 8.33
CA SER A 53 -15.71 -24.25 8.50
C SER A 53 -15.57 -23.54 7.16
N LEU A 54 -15.91 -22.24 7.16
CA LEU A 54 -15.87 -21.38 5.99
C LEU A 54 -15.17 -20.07 6.35
N ASP A 55 -14.22 -19.64 5.54
CA ASP A 55 -13.53 -18.35 5.70
C ASP A 55 -13.69 -17.44 4.48
N SER A 56 -13.15 -16.22 4.56
CA SER A 56 -13.22 -15.24 3.48
C SER A 56 -12.62 -15.76 2.15
N ALA A 57 -11.59 -16.61 2.21
CA ALA A 57 -10.98 -17.18 1.01
C ALA A 57 -11.88 -18.26 0.38
N GLY A 58 -12.50 -19.09 1.20
CA GLY A 58 -13.50 -20.08 0.79
C GLY A 58 -14.69 -19.42 0.11
N VAL A 59 -15.27 -18.38 0.73
CA VAL A 59 -16.37 -17.60 0.14
C VAL A 59 -15.97 -16.99 -1.20
N LEU A 60 -14.79 -16.36 -1.29
CA LEU A 60 -14.30 -15.79 -2.56
C LEU A 60 -14.10 -16.82 -3.66
N LEU A 61 -13.68 -18.05 -3.33
CA LEU A 61 -13.55 -19.13 -4.30
C LEU A 61 -14.91 -19.62 -4.80
N LEU A 62 -15.89 -19.77 -3.91
CA LEU A 62 -17.27 -20.12 -4.26
C LEU A 62 -17.91 -19.04 -5.14
N LEU A 63 -17.75 -17.76 -4.78
CA LEU A 63 -18.20 -16.61 -5.59
C LEU A 63 -17.58 -16.60 -7.00
N ARG A 64 -16.31 -16.99 -7.12
CA ARG A 64 -15.64 -17.10 -8.42
C ARG A 64 -16.14 -18.31 -9.22
N PHE A 65 -16.42 -19.42 -8.56
CA PHE A 65 -17.00 -20.60 -9.17
C PHE A 65 -18.41 -20.29 -9.71
N ALA A 66 -19.27 -19.70 -8.88
CA ALA A 66 -20.62 -19.25 -9.26
C ALA A 66 -20.57 -18.34 -10.50
N ARG A 67 -19.74 -17.28 -10.46
CA ARG A 67 -19.56 -16.36 -11.60
C ARG A 67 -19.05 -17.04 -12.88
N ARG A 68 -18.15 -18.02 -12.78
CA ARG A 68 -17.65 -18.76 -13.96
C ARG A 68 -18.71 -19.65 -14.58
N ARG A 69 -19.63 -20.17 -13.77
CA ARG A 69 -20.71 -21.07 -14.19
C ARG A 69 -22.01 -20.33 -14.52
N GLY A 70 -22.09 -19.03 -14.23
CA GLY A 70 -23.32 -18.25 -14.40
C GLY A 70 -24.40 -18.58 -13.37
N LEU A 71 -24.00 -19.11 -12.20
CA LEU A 71 -24.90 -19.41 -11.11
C LEU A 71 -25.08 -18.17 -10.23
N ASP A 72 -26.31 -17.97 -9.79
CA ASP A 72 -26.65 -16.95 -8.81
C ASP A 72 -26.29 -17.44 -7.40
N LEU A 73 -25.93 -16.53 -6.50
CA LEU A 73 -25.66 -16.89 -5.10
C LEU A 73 -26.93 -17.35 -4.38
N ASP A 74 -28.10 -16.95 -4.86
CA ASP A 74 -29.38 -17.48 -4.42
C ASP A 74 -29.53 -19.00 -4.66
N SER A 75 -28.73 -19.57 -5.57
CA SER A 75 -28.66 -21.02 -5.78
C SER A 75 -27.76 -21.76 -4.78
N PHE A 76 -27.08 -21.02 -3.89
CA PHE A 76 -26.21 -21.57 -2.85
C PHE A 76 -26.94 -21.62 -1.52
N HIS A 77 -27.05 -22.81 -0.94
CA HIS A 77 -27.63 -22.99 0.38
C HIS A 77 -26.54 -23.06 1.44
N PHE A 78 -26.34 -21.96 2.19
CA PHE A 78 -25.38 -21.90 3.30
C PHE A 78 -26.08 -22.07 4.66
N ARG A 79 -25.33 -22.59 5.65
CA ARG A 79 -25.80 -22.59 7.05
C ARG A 79 -25.99 -21.15 7.55
N ASP A 80 -26.92 -20.96 8.49
CA ASP A 80 -27.25 -19.65 9.06
C ASP A 80 -26.05 -18.93 9.71
N ASP A 81 -25.12 -19.69 10.29
CA ASP A 81 -23.90 -19.15 10.90
C ASP A 81 -22.89 -18.60 9.88
N GLN A 82 -23.01 -18.98 8.61
CA GLN A 82 -22.11 -18.59 7.52
C GLN A 82 -22.68 -17.44 6.66
N GLN A 83 -24.00 -17.23 6.67
CA GLN A 83 -24.66 -16.20 5.85
C GLN A 83 -24.13 -14.78 6.09
N SER A 84 -23.82 -14.42 7.35
CA SER A 84 -23.28 -13.10 7.68
C SER A 84 -21.91 -12.84 7.04
N LEU A 85 -21.05 -13.87 6.99
CA LEU A 85 -19.74 -13.79 6.33
C LEU A 85 -19.90 -13.70 4.81
N VAL A 86 -20.81 -14.49 4.24
CA VAL A 86 -21.08 -14.48 2.79
C VAL A 86 -21.56 -13.11 2.33
N ALA A 87 -22.56 -12.55 3.02
CA ALA A 87 -23.10 -11.22 2.69
C ALA A 87 -22.04 -10.10 2.78
N ALA A 88 -21.20 -10.11 3.82
CA ALA A 88 -20.14 -9.11 3.98
C ALA A 88 -19.06 -9.20 2.87
N ILE A 89 -18.77 -10.42 2.39
CA ILE A 89 -17.79 -10.62 1.32
C ILE A 89 -18.41 -10.33 -0.05
N GLU A 90 -19.69 -10.61 -0.24
CA GLU A 90 -20.44 -10.28 -1.46
C GLU A 90 -20.49 -8.77 -1.70
N ASP A 91 -20.88 -7.99 -0.68
CA ASP A 91 -20.92 -6.53 -0.72
C ASP A 91 -19.56 -5.92 -1.15
N VAL A 92 -18.46 -6.46 -0.62
CA VAL A 92 -17.09 -6.05 -0.99
C VAL A 92 -16.68 -6.55 -2.38
N ALA A 93 -17.17 -7.71 -2.81
CA ALA A 93 -16.80 -8.33 -4.08
C ALA A 93 -17.58 -7.78 -5.29
N ASP A 94 -18.76 -7.20 -5.06
CA ASP A 94 -19.63 -6.60 -6.08
C ASP A 94 -19.21 -5.17 -6.47
N ASP A 95 -18.49 -4.47 -5.58
CA ASP A 95 -18.00 -3.10 -5.80
C ASP A 95 -16.87 -2.98 -6.85
N ARG A 96 -16.60 -4.05 -7.62
CA ARG A 96 -15.66 -4.05 -8.74
C ARG A 96 -16.42 -4.08 -10.07
N PRO A 97 -16.84 -2.92 -10.62
CA PRO A 97 -17.53 -2.90 -11.90
C PRO A 97 -16.66 -3.58 -12.97
N PRO A 98 -17.27 -4.41 -13.85
CA PRO A 98 -16.54 -5.03 -14.94
C PRO A 98 -15.98 -3.92 -15.82
N LYS A 99 -14.65 -3.74 -15.82
CA LYS A 99 -13.98 -2.78 -16.69
C LYS A 99 -14.24 -3.18 -18.14
N LYS A 100 -15.26 -2.62 -18.77
CA LYS A 100 -15.33 -2.54 -20.23
C LYS A 100 -14.04 -1.87 -20.68
N ARG A 101 -13.18 -2.63 -21.36
CA ARG A 101 -11.97 -2.09 -21.99
C ARG A 101 -12.42 -1.22 -23.16
N GLU A 102 -12.73 0.02 -22.87
CA GLU A 102 -12.95 1.03 -23.89
C GLU A 102 -11.58 1.42 -24.45
N TYR A 103 -11.38 1.15 -25.73
CA TYR A 103 -10.19 1.52 -26.47
C TYR A 103 -10.46 2.85 -27.18
N GLY A 104 -9.56 3.83 -27.05
CA GLY A 104 -9.67 5.13 -27.70
C GLY A 104 -9.21 6.31 -26.84
N VAL A 105 -9.20 7.49 -27.46
CA VAL A 105 -8.79 8.76 -26.81
C VAL A 105 -9.75 9.13 -25.68
N SER A 106 -11.05 8.86 -25.83
CA SER A 106 -12.06 9.07 -24.78
C SER A 106 -11.76 8.25 -23.51
N ALA A 107 -11.37 6.99 -23.66
CA ALA A 107 -11.01 6.14 -22.53
C ALA A 107 -9.69 6.56 -21.87
N ALA A 108 -8.74 7.12 -22.63
CA ALA A 108 -7.53 7.71 -22.06
C ALA A 108 -7.85 8.96 -21.23
N LEU A 109 -8.73 9.83 -21.75
CA LEU A 109 -9.22 11.01 -21.02
C LEU A 109 -10.02 10.61 -19.77
N ALA A 110 -10.86 9.58 -19.85
CA ALA A 110 -11.59 9.07 -18.70
C ALA A 110 -10.63 8.54 -17.61
N ARG A 111 -9.61 7.74 -17.99
CA ARG A 111 -8.57 7.26 -17.05
C ARG A 111 -7.81 8.42 -16.41
N LEU A 112 -7.48 9.45 -17.17
CA LEU A 112 -6.82 10.63 -16.65
C LEU A 112 -7.74 11.39 -15.67
N GLY A 113 -9.03 11.52 -16.00
CA GLY A 113 -10.04 12.12 -15.12
C GLY A 113 -10.17 11.37 -13.79
N PHE A 114 -10.26 10.04 -13.82
CA PHE A 114 -10.28 9.22 -12.61
C PHE A 114 -8.99 9.37 -11.81
N ALA A 115 -7.82 9.33 -12.47
CA ALA A 115 -6.54 9.52 -11.78
C ALA A 115 -6.44 10.89 -11.11
N VAL A 116 -6.85 11.97 -11.78
CA VAL A 116 -6.86 13.32 -11.22
C VAL A 116 -7.82 13.42 -10.04
N HIS A 117 -9.01 12.83 -10.13
CA HIS A 117 -9.98 12.80 -9.04
C HIS A 117 -9.47 12.04 -7.82
N ASP A 118 -8.83 10.90 -8.04
CA ASP A 118 -8.24 10.10 -6.96
C ASP A 118 -7.06 10.84 -6.30
N ASN A 119 -6.18 11.45 -7.10
CA ASN A 119 -5.10 12.30 -6.58
C ASN A 119 -5.65 13.50 -5.80
N TYR A 120 -6.75 14.12 -6.25
CA TYR A 120 -7.38 15.23 -5.53
C TYR A 120 -7.88 14.80 -4.15
N LYS A 121 -8.53 13.63 -4.06
CA LYS A 121 -8.95 13.07 -2.76
C LYS A 121 -7.75 12.78 -1.86
N GLU A 122 -6.66 12.25 -2.42
CA GLU A 122 -5.44 11.98 -1.67
C GLU A 122 -4.79 13.26 -1.14
N ILE A 123 -4.72 14.32 -1.95
CA ILE A 123 -4.25 15.64 -1.52
C ILE A 123 -5.13 16.18 -0.38
N LEU A 124 -6.46 16.08 -0.48
CA LEU A 124 -7.36 16.48 0.62
C LEU A 124 -7.12 15.66 1.89
N ALA A 125 -6.85 14.35 1.76
CA ALA A 125 -6.52 13.50 2.89
C ALA A 125 -5.18 13.92 3.54
N LEU A 126 -4.15 14.25 2.75
CA LEU A 126 -2.87 14.75 3.23
C LEU A 126 -3.02 16.10 3.96
N ILE A 127 -3.85 17.00 3.44
CA ILE A 127 -4.17 18.27 4.10
C ILE A 127 -4.87 18.02 5.44
N GLY A 128 -5.84 17.11 5.47
CA GLY A 128 -6.54 16.71 6.70
C GLY A 128 -5.58 16.13 7.75
N PHE A 129 -4.70 15.22 7.32
CA PHE A 129 -3.66 14.64 8.17
C PHE A 129 -2.68 15.70 8.68
N LEU A 130 -2.25 16.64 7.84
CA LEU A 130 -1.37 17.74 8.24
C LEU A 130 -2.06 18.63 9.29
N GLY A 131 -3.35 18.93 9.10
CA GLY A 131 -4.16 19.67 10.07
C GLY A 131 -4.26 18.94 11.43
N GLU A 132 -4.49 17.64 11.41
CA GLU A 132 -4.53 16.82 12.63
C GLU A 132 -3.18 16.80 13.34
N ASN A 133 -2.07 16.66 12.60
CA ASN A 133 -0.72 16.71 13.15
C ASN A 133 -0.42 18.09 13.77
N LEU A 134 -0.78 19.17 13.09
CA LEU A 134 -0.55 20.52 13.58
C LEU A 134 -1.37 20.81 14.86
N MET A 135 -2.62 20.36 14.92
CA MET A 135 -3.44 20.44 16.14
C MET A 135 -2.81 19.66 17.30
N LYS A 136 -2.34 18.42 17.06
CA LYS A 136 -1.66 17.61 18.08
C LYS A 136 -0.36 18.25 18.54
N PHE A 137 0.42 18.80 17.61
CA PHE A 137 1.67 19.51 17.88
C PHE A 137 1.40 20.76 18.73
N GLY A 138 0.43 21.59 18.37
CA GLY A 138 0.02 22.76 19.16
C GLY A 138 -0.45 22.38 20.57
N ARG A 139 -1.23 21.31 20.70
CA ARG A 139 -1.68 20.78 22.01
C ARG A 139 -0.51 20.27 22.85
N MET A 140 0.49 19.66 22.21
CA MET A 140 1.71 19.20 22.85
C MET A 140 2.55 20.37 23.37
N LEU A 141 2.68 21.44 22.59
CA LEU A 141 3.36 22.67 23.03
C LEU A 141 2.65 23.34 24.21
N ALA A 142 1.31 23.35 24.23
CA ALA A 142 0.53 23.86 25.34
C ALA A 142 0.59 22.98 26.62
N GLN A 143 0.97 21.71 26.48
CA GLN A 143 1.07 20.74 27.57
C GLN A 143 2.45 20.03 27.60
N PRO A 144 3.53 20.76 27.94
CA PRO A 144 4.90 20.25 27.85
C PRO A 144 5.17 19.03 28.73
N ARG A 145 4.40 18.82 29.82
CA ARG A 145 4.50 17.64 30.69
C ARG A 145 4.17 16.31 29.99
N ARG A 146 3.47 16.33 28.85
CA ARG A 146 3.17 15.12 28.07
C ARG A 146 4.27 14.79 27.04
N PHE A 147 5.27 15.67 26.89
CA PHE A 147 6.35 15.48 25.93
C PHE A 147 7.34 14.41 26.39
N ARG A 148 7.53 13.38 25.57
CA ARG A 148 8.46 12.28 25.85
C ARG A 148 9.84 12.60 25.27
N LEU A 149 10.62 13.42 25.99
CA LEU A 149 11.95 13.87 25.57
C LEU A 149 12.85 12.71 25.10
N THR A 150 12.89 11.59 25.83
CA THR A 150 13.72 10.44 25.47
C THR A 150 13.41 9.89 24.08
N SER A 151 12.12 9.79 23.72
CA SER A 151 11.72 9.30 22.39
C SER A 151 12.01 10.33 21.29
N THR A 152 11.84 11.62 21.57
CA THR A 152 12.19 12.67 20.60
C THR A 152 13.69 12.73 20.36
N VAL A 153 14.51 12.65 21.40
CA VAL A 153 15.98 12.63 21.28
C VAL A 153 16.44 11.40 20.51
N TYR A 154 15.86 10.22 20.78
CA TYR A 154 16.15 9.01 20.00
C TYR A 154 15.90 9.22 18.50
N HIS A 155 14.77 9.82 18.12
CA HIS A 155 14.49 10.13 16.72
C HIS A 155 15.39 11.25 16.16
N MET A 156 15.80 12.23 16.98
CA MET A 156 16.76 13.25 16.56
C MET A 156 18.16 12.68 16.32
N GLU A 157 18.61 11.73 17.14
CA GLU A 157 19.86 11.00 16.94
C GLU A 157 19.76 10.15 15.68
N GLN A 158 18.73 9.31 15.62
CA GLN A 158 18.50 8.41 14.49
C GLN A 158 18.37 9.19 13.19
N VAL A 159 17.78 10.41 13.16
CA VAL A 159 17.58 11.20 11.93
C VAL A 159 18.75 12.15 11.62
N GLY A 160 19.24 12.86 12.63
CA GLY A 160 20.25 13.90 12.49
C GLY A 160 21.67 13.37 12.62
N LEU A 161 21.99 12.73 13.76
CA LEU A 161 23.36 12.32 14.06
C LEU A 161 23.88 11.25 13.09
N ASP A 162 23.03 10.29 12.73
CA ASP A 162 23.38 9.27 11.73
C ASP A 162 23.72 9.85 10.35
N ALA A 163 23.22 11.04 10.02
CA ALA A 163 23.48 11.71 8.74
C ALA A 163 24.77 12.55 8.74
N VAL A 164 25.34 12.86 9.92
CA VAL A 164 26.51 13.75 10.06
C VAL A 164 27.72 13.31 9.23
N PRO A 165 28.13 12.02 9.22
CA PRO A 165 29.31 11.61 8.44
C PRO A 165 29.16 11.87 6.95
N LEU A 166 27.96 11.65 6.41
CA LEU A 166 27.66 11.86 4.99
C LEU A 166 27.61 13.35 4.65
N VAL A 167 26.97 14.17 5.50
CA VAL A 167 26.94 15.63 5.32
C VAL A 167 28.34 16.21 5.38
N PHE A 168 29.20 15.75 6.30
CA PHE A 168 30.59 16.18 6.41
C PHE A 168 31.39 15.86 5.14
N LEU A 169 31.29 14.62 4.65
CA LEU A 169 32.01 14.18 3.45
C LEU A 169 31.56 14.97 2.21
N LEU A 170 30.26 15.13 2.00
CA LEU A 170 29.73 15.88 0.87
C LEU A 170 30.10 17.36 0.94
N SER A 171 30.00 17.98 2.12
CA SER A 171 30.39 19.37 2.32
C SER A 171 31.87 19.60 2.01
N TYR A 172 32.73 18.69 2.46
CA TYR A 172 34.16 18.74 2.16
C TYR A 172 34.45 18.60 0.67
N LEU A 173 33.91 17.57 0.03
CA LEU A 173 34.17 17.29 -1.39
C LEU A 173 33.64 18.44 -2.27
N VAL A 174 32.41 18.89 -2.03
CA VAL A 174 31.80 19.99 -2.79
C VAL A 174 32.58 21.29 -2.56
N GLY A 175 32.94 21.60 -1.31
CA GLY A 175 33.74 22.78 -0.98
C GLY A 175 35.12 22.76 -1.67
N ALA A 176 35.81 21.61 -1.66
CA ALA A 176 37.09 21.45 -2.32
C ALA A 176 37.00 21.62 -3.84
N VAL A 177 35.95 21.06 -4.46
CA VAL A 177 35.66 21.23 -5.89
C VAL A 177 35.40 22.71 -6.19
N ILE A 178 34.53 23.38 -5.44
CA ILE A 178 34.24 24.81 -5.65
C ILE A 178 35.49 25.67 -5.48
N ALA A 179 36.33 25.38 -4.47
CA ALA A 179 37.58 26.10 -4.26
C ALA A 179 38.54 25.93 -5.45
N PHE A 180 38.66 24.72 -5.99
CA PHE A 180 39.51 24.44 -7.14
C PHE A 180 39.02 25.13 -8.42
N LEU A 181 37.72 25.02 -8.73
CA LEU A 181 37.15 25.71 -9.90
C LEU A 181 37.23 27.23 -9.72
N GLY A 182 36.87 27.73 -8.54
CA GLY A 182 36.92 29.14 -8.19
C GLY A 182 38.32 29.73 -8.30
N ALA A 183 39.34 29.04 -7.80
CA ALA A 183 40.73 29.47 -7.90
C ALA A 183 41.20 29.57 -9.35
N ASN A 184 40.87 28.59 -10.19
CA ASN A 184 41.23 28.64 -11.60
C ASN A 184 40.55 29.83 -12.31
N ILE A 185 39.26 30.07 -12.05
CA ILE A 185 38.54 31.20 -12.64
C ILE A 185 39.11 32.54 -12.15
N LEU A 186 39.31 32.71 -10.84
CA LEU A 186 39.80 33.96 -10.26
C LEU A 186 41.26 34.25 -10.64
N ARG A 187 42.07 33.21 -10.89
CA ARG A 187 43.45 33.35 -11.35
C ARG A 187 43.53 34.07 -12.69
N ASP A 188 42.62 33.80 -13.61
CA ASP A 188 42.55 34.49 -14.91
C ASP A 188 42.29 36.01 -14.77
N PHE A 189 41.69 36.42 -13.65
CA PHE A 189 41.44 37.82 -13.30
C PHE A 189 42.46 38.40 -12.31
N GLY A 190 43.50 37.65 -11.92
CA GLY A 190 44.48 38.07 -10.91
C GLY A 190 43.91 38.19 -9.48
N ALA A 191 42.78 37.55 -9.21
CA ALA A 191 41.95 37.72 -8.02
C ALA A 191 41.96 36.49 -7.09
N GLU A 192 42.98 35.63 -7.15
CA GLU A 192 43.03 34.33 -6.43
C GLU A 192 42.89 34.44 -4.91
N ILE A 193 43.22 35.61 -4.32
CA ILE A 193 43.00 35.86 -2.88
C ILE A 193 41.52 35.80 -2.48
N TYR A 194 40.59 36.03 -3.42
CA TYR A 194 39.14 36.07 -3.16
C TYR A 194 38.46 34.69 -3.20
N VAL A 195 39.23 33.61 -3.40
CA VAL A 195 38.68 32.24 -3.44
C VAL A 195 38.01 31.87 -2.13
N VAL A 196 38.55 32.32 -0.99
CA VAL A 196 37.96 32.03 0.32
C VAL A 196 36.60 32.73 0.49
N GLU A 197 36.46 34.00 0.09
CA GLU A 197 35.15 34.66 0.12
C GLU A 197 34.15 34.02 -0.86
N LEU A 198 34.59 33.64 -2.06
CA LEU A 198 33.75 32.94 -3.03
C LEU A 198 33.18 31.66 -2.42
N VAL A 199 34.05 30.78 -1.91
CA VAL A 199 33.63 29.49 -1.32
C VAL A 199 32.73 29.72 -0.11
N SER A 200 33.07 30.67 0.76
CA SER A 200 32.30 30.93 1.97
C SER A 200 30.89 31.43 1.66
N VAL A 201 30.75 32.38 0.75
CA VAL A 201 29.44 32.93 0.35
C VAL A 201 28.63 31.87 -0.41
N ALA A 202 29.25 31.19 -1.38
CA ALA A 202 28.58 30.17 -2.18
C ALA A 202 28.06 29.01 -1.32
N PHE A 203 28.88 28.57 -0.36
CA PHE A 203 28.51 27.45 0.48
C PHE A 203 27.38 27.82 1.45
N LEU A 204 27.46 28.98 2.10
CA LEU A 204 26.45 29.41 3.07
C LEU A 204 25.10 29.79 2.43
N ARG A 205 25.10 30.35 1.21
CA ARG A 205 23.86 30.83 0.57
C ARG A 205 23.18 29.77 -0.28
N GLU A 206 23.94 28.98 -1.04
CA GLU A 206 23.35 28.03 -2.00
C GLU A 206 23.58 26.58 -1.59
N PHE A 207 24.84 26.16 -1.46
CA PHE A 207 25.15 24.72 -1.39
C PHE A 207 24.76 24.07 -0.07
N ALA A 208 24.91 24.74 1.07
CA ALA A 208 24.54 24.17 2.36
C ALA A 208 23.05 23.79 2.41
N VAL A 209 22.18 24.73 2.00
CA VAL A 209 20.72 24.51 2.00
C VAL A 209 20.32 23.43 0.99
N LEU A 210 20.89 23.47 -0.23
CA LEU A 210 20.61 22.48 -1.27
C LEU A 210 21.03 21.07 -0.86
N LEU A 211 22.25 20.90 -0.33
CA LEU A 211 22.76 19.61 0.11
C LEU A 211 21.91 19.04 1.24
N THR A 212 21.59 19.85 2.26
CA THR A 212 20.73 19.40 3.36
C THR A 212 19.34 18.98 2.86
N ALA A 213 18.74 19.73 1.93
CA ALA A 213 17.42 19.38 1.37
C ALA A 213 17.43 18.05 0.60
N ILE A 214 18.43 17.84 -0.26
CA ILE A 214 18.56 16.61 -1.06
C ILE A 214 18.82 15.39 -0.17
N ILE A 215 19.71 15.53 0.82
CA ILE A 215 20.06 14.43 1.74
C ILE A 215 18.84 14.06 2.61
N LEU A 216 18.10 15.05 3.12
CA LEU A 216 16.91 14.81 3.93
C LEU A 216 15.81 14.10 3.13
N ALA A 217 15.61 14.51 1.87
CA ALA A 217 14.65 13.87 0.96
C ALA A 217 15.02 12.41 0.68
N GLY A 218 16.30 12.10 0.46
CA GLY A 218 16.77 10.75 0.14
C GLY A 218 16.65 9.74 1.29
N ARG A 219 16.57 10.20 2.54
CA ARG A 219 16.53 9.32 3.72
C ARG A 219 15.12 9.09 4.30
N THR A 220 14.14 9.87 3.85
CA THR A 220 12.76 9.83 4.35
C THR A 220 11.77 9.18 3.37
N ALA A 221 12.27 8.63 2.25
CA ALA A 221 11.51 7.87 1.25
C ALA A 221 11.66 6.36 1.42
#